data_AF-A0A924CIE9-F1
#
_entry.id   AF-A0A924CIE9-F1
#
_cell.length_a   1.000
_cell.length_b   1.000
_cell.length_c   1.000
_cell.angle_alpha   90.00
_cell.angle_beta   90.00
_cell.angle_gamma   90.00
#
_symmetry.space_group_name_H-M   'P 1'
#
loop_
_entity.id
_entity.type
_entity.pdbx_description
1 polymer ?
#
loop_
_entity_poly.entity_id
_entity_poly.type
_entity_poly.pdbx_seq_one_letter_code
_entity_poly.pdbx_strand_id
1 'polypeptide(L)'
;MNRLMILSGIIVATALIAVTPAFALDDELQEAPSRVRSETTKKAETTTNENTGIVRQAVDKTEVETGEQENRKQLLEERKNELSERIEQRNAERKTKLEGRRLAQCQNRQEAINALMVKGTENGRRHFENIASFEAQVLAFAEKKSVSGGVYDAALTDVAEKKNYAENALSVIGQQEFDCENLDGAKPSEGVKTIREAKRDALRAYRDSVIQLIKIVKAEFAASQADASVTRDDAAAQDDSATAEER
;
A
#
# COMPACT_ATOMS: atom_id res chain seq x y z
N MET A 1 16.46 -21.67 22.55
CA MET A 1 16.99 -22.48 21.43
C MET A 1 16.33 -21.97 20.16
N ASN A 2 16.98 -21.03 19.45
CA ASN A 2 17.65 -21.24 18.16
C ASN A 2 16.66 -21.69 17.07
N ARG A 3 16.39 -20.97 15.97
CA ARG A 3 17.34 -20.23 15.12
C ARG A 3 16.70 -19.03 14.41
N LEU A 4 17.40 -17.91 14.54
CA LEU A 4 17.48 -16.79 13.60
C LEU A 4 18.22 -17.26 12.35
N MET A 5 17.71 -17.00 11.14
CA MET A 5 18.50 -17.02 9.91
C MET A 5 18.19 -15.80 9.05
N ILE A 6 19.28 -15.22 8.56
CA ILE A 6 19.49 -13.91 7.95
C ILE A 6 19.73 -14.12 6.44
N LEU A 7 19.67 -13.02 5.67
CA LEU A 7 20.25 -12.75 4.32
C LEU A 7 19.34 -13.15 3.13
N SER A 8 19.23 -12.42 2.02
CA SER A 8 19.98 -11.34 1.37
C SER A 8 19.01 -10.74 0.33
N GLY A 9 18.81 -9.43 0.16
CA GLY A 9 19.76 -8.50 -0.46
C GLY A 9 19.39 -8.27 -1.93
N ILE A 10 18.77 -7.12 -2.26
CA ILE A 10 18.85 -6.48 -3.58
C ILE A 10 18.93 -4.96 -3.35
N ILE A 11 20.12 -4.44 -3.63
CA ILE A 11 20.42 -3.03 -3.82
C ILE A 11 19.92 -2.67 -5.22
N VAL A 12 18.93 -1.77 -5.36
CA VAL A 12 18.62 -1.14 -6.65
C VAL A 12 19.06 0.31 -6.59
N ALA A 13 19.94 0.63 -7.51
CA ALA A 13 20.67 1.87 -7.66
C ALA A 13 19.78 3.09 -7.92
N THR A 14 20.24 4.19 -7.37
CA THR A 14 19.91 5.58 -7.63
C THR A 14 19.93 5.96 -9.12
N ALA A 15 18.93 6.71 -9.56
CA ALA A 15 19.04 7.62 -10.71
C ALA A 15 18.46 8.99 -10.32
N LEU A 16 19.33 9.85 -9.79
CA LEU A 16 19.10 11.29 -9.63
C LEU A 16 19.18 11.94 -11.02
N ILE A 17 18.04 12.32 -11.59
CA ILE A 17 18.01 13.23 -12.75
C ILE A 17 17.99 14.65 -12.19
N ALA A 18 19.17 15.24 -12.05
CA ALA A 18 19.34 16.66 -11.81
C ALA A 18 19.11 17.42 -13.13
N VAL A 19 18.08 18.26 -13.18
CA VAL A 19 17.87 19.22 -14.28
C VAL A 19 18.47 20.54 -13.85
N THR A 20 19.63 20.89 -14.40
CA THR A 20 20.25 22.21 -14.27
C THR A 20 19.79 23.13 -15.41
N PRO A 21 19.36 24.37 -15.16
CA PRO A 21 19.22 25.37 -16.21
C PRO A 21 20.60 25.90 -16.61
N ALA A 22 20.92 25.81 -17.90
CA ALA A 22 22.07 26.46 -18.50
C ALA A 22 21.74 27.95 -18.74
N PHE A 23 22.35 28.85 -17.98
CA PHE A 23 22.44 30.27 -18.32
C PHE A 23 23.76 30.50 -19.06
N ALA A 24 23.65 30.87 -20.34
CA ALA A 24 24.77 31.34 -21.14
C ALA A 24 25.08 32.80 -20.76
N LEU A 25 26.32 33.05 -20.34
CA LEU A 25 26.93 34.36 -20.17
C LEU A 25 27.82 34.57 -21.41
N ASP A 26 27.42 35.45 -22.32
CA ASP A 26 28.28 35.98 -23.36
C ASP A 26 29.14 37.09 -22.76
N ASP A 27 30.46 36.89 -22.80
CA ASP A 27 31.52 37.82 -22.41
C ASP A 27 32.32 38.11 -23.68
N GLU A 28 32.08 39.27 -24.30
CA GLU A 28 32.80 39.72 -25.50
C GLU A 28 33.71 40.90 -25.14
N LEU A 29 34.94 40.55 -24.78
CA LEU A 29 36.11 41.44 -24.77
C LEU A 29 36.58 41.62 -26.21
N GLN A 30 36.50 42.85 -26.73
CA GLN A 30 37.16 43.23 -27.99
C GLN A 30 38.12 44.40 -27.78
N GLU A 31 39.40 44.11 -28.00
CA GLU A 31 40.54 45.03 -27.97
C GLU A 31 40.53 46.04 -29.13
N ALA A 32 41.13 47.21 -28.88
CA ALA A 32 41.43 48.26 -29.84
C ALA A 32 42.50 47.83 -30.89
N PRO A 33 42.66 48.58 -32.01
CA PRO A 33 43.82 49.47 -32.04
C PRO A 33 43.71 50.77 -32.89
N SER A 34 44.24 51.86 -32.31
CA SER A 34 45.27 52.79 -32.82
C SER A 34 45.11 53.72 -34.07
N ARG A 35 45.59 54.97 -33.87
CA ARG A 35 46.16 55.99 -34.80
C ARG A 35 45.17 56.93 -35.53
N VAL A 36 45.37 58.26 -35.71
CA VAL A 36 46.51 59.19 -35.56
C VAL A 36 46.00 60.65 -35.75
N ARG A 37 46.62 61.63 -35.05
CA ARG A 37 46.85 63.10 -35.33
C ARG A 37 45.71 63.97 -35.91
N SER A 38 45.58 65.28 -35.66
CA SER A 38 46.39 66.35 -35.06
C SER A 38 45.49 67.61 -34.97
N GLU A 39 46.02 68.69 -34.39
CA GLU A 39 45.45 70.05 -34.32
C GLU A 39 44.54 70.27 -33.09
N THR A 40 44.70 71.28 -32.25
CA THR A 40 45.46 72.52 -32.37
C THR A 40 45.65 73.07 -30.95
N THR A 41 46.90 73.25 -30.57
CA THR A 41 47.35 73.99 -29.39
C THR A 41 47.10 75.48 -29.59
N LYS A 42 46.00 76.03 -29.04
CA LYS A 42 45.83 77.49 -28.78
C LYS A 42 44.59 77.87 -27.92
N LYS A 43 44.07 76.97 -27.09
CA LYS A 43 43.00 77.25 -26.12
C LYS A 43 43.33 76.70 -24.71
N ALA A 44 44.56 76.89 -24.24
CA ALA A 44 45.03 76.26 -23.00
C ALA A 44 44.77 77.09 -21.72
N GLU A 45 44.33 78.35 -21.82
CA GLU A 45 44.19 79.23 -20.64
C GLU A 45 42.73 79.66 -20.33
N THR A 46 41.80 79.51 -21.27
CA THR A 46 40.35 79.70 -21.00
C THR A 46 39.63 78.40 -20.64
N THR A 47 40.17 77.24 -21.02
CA THR A 47 39.55 75.92 -20.75
C THR A 47 39.90 75.36 -19.37
N THR A 48 40.94 75.86 -18.70
CA THR A 48 41.31 75.43 -17.34
C THR A 48 40.38 75.98 -16.27
N ASN A 49 39.76 77.15 -16.46
CA ASN A 49 38.83 77.73 -15.48
C ASN A 49 37.38 77.20 -15.66
N GLU A 50 36.93 76.98 -16.90
CA GLU A 50 35.66 76.29 -17.20
C GLU A 50 35.71 74.80 -16.80
N ASN A 51 36.83 74.10 -17.00
CA ASN A 51 36.96 72.71 -16.58
C ASN A 51 36.98 72.54 -15.06
N THR A 52 37.52 73.46 -14.25
CA THR A 52 37.40 73.37 -12.78
C THR A 52 35.97 73.54 -12.28
N GLY A 53 35.13 74.31 -12.98
CA GLY A 53 33.70 74.41 -12.70
C GLY A 53 32.96 73.13 -13.05
N ILE A 54 33.23 72.57 -14.23
CA ILE A 54 32.65 71.30 -14.71
C ILE A 54 33.10 70.12 -13.83
N VAL A 55 34.35 70.09 -13.36
CA VAL A 55 34.87 69.05 -12.47
C VAL A 55 34.25 69.16 -11.07
N ARG A 56 34.07 70.36 -10.51
CA ARG A 56 33.35 70.50 -9.23
C ARG A 56 31.87 70.12 -9.35
N GLN A 57 31.21 70.52 -10.43
CA GLN A 57 29.82 70.16 -10.70
C GLN A 57 29.65 68.66 -10.99
N ALA A 58 30.66 68.01 -11.60
CA ALA A 58 30.70 66.58 -11.78
C ALA A 58 30.96 65.85 -10.45
N VAL A 59 31.85 66.33 -9.59
CA VAL A 59 32.11 65.74 -8.26
C VAL A 59 30.88 65.85 -7.35
N ASP A 60 30.22 67.02 -7.29
CA ASP A 60 28.96 67.20 -6.55
C ASP A 60 27.85 66.30 -7.11
N LYS A 61 27.75 66.16 -8.44
CA LYS A 61 26.78 65.26 -9.08
C LYS A 61 27.10 63.80 -8.80
N THR A 62 28.38 63.43 -8.74
CA THR A 62 28.82 62.06 -8.43
C THR A 62 28.54 61.72 -6.97
N GLU A 63 28.80 62.62 -6.01
CA GLU A 63 28.46 62.41 -4.59
C GLU A 63 26.95 62.25 -4.36
N VAL A 64 26.11 63.05 -5.04
CA VAL A 64 24.65 62.92 -4.99
C VAL A 64 24.18 61.59 -5.62
N GLU A 65 24.76 61.19 -6.75
CA GLU A 65 24.46 59.90 -7.40
C GLU A 65 24.94 58.70 -6.57
N THR A 66 26.05 58.81 -5.82
CA THR A 66 26.55 57.72 -4.96
C THR A 66 25.64 57.51 -3.74
N GLY A 67 25.16 58.58 -3.11
CA GLY A 67 24.22 58.51 -1.99
C GLY A 67 22.84 57.96 -2.39
N GLU A 68 22.33 58.31 -3.58
CA GLU A 68 21.10 57.70 -4.12
C GLU A 68 21.29 56.21 -4.44
N GLN A 69 22.48 55.79 -4.87
CA GLN A 69 22.79 54.40 -5.17
C GLN A 69 22.85 53.52 -3.92
N GLU A 70 23.39 54.03 -2.80
CA GLU A 70 23.39 53.30 -1.51
C GLU A 70 21.98 53.14 -0.94
N ASN A 71 21.17 54.21 -0.97
CA ASN A 71 19.76 54.14 -0.56
C ASN A 71 18.95 53.14 -1.40
N ARG A 72 19.21 53.06 -2.71
CA ARG A 72 18.60 52.04 -3.58
C ARG A 72 19.04 50.61 -3.24
N LYS A 73 20.31 50.40 -2.88
CA LYS A 73 20.82 49.08 -2.46
C LYS A 73 20.17 48.63 -1.15
N GLN A 74 20.10 49.51 -0.15
CA GLN A 74 19.44 49.21 1.12
C GLN A 74 17.96 48.86 0.91
N LEU A 75 17.23 49.64 0.09
CA LEU A 75 15.83 49.37 -0.22
C LEU A 75 15.63 48.03 -0.98
N LEU A 76 16.58 47.64 -1.82
CA LEU A 76 16.56 46.34 -2.51
C LEU A 76 16.85 45.18 -1.56
N GLU A 77 17.79 45.33 -0.63
CA GLU A 77 18.08 44.32 0.39
C GLU A 77 16.90 44.15 1.35
N GLU A 78 16.28 45.23 1.81
CA GLU A 78 15.06 45.19 2.62
C GLU A 78 13.92 44.47 1.90
N ARG A 79 13.66 44.82 0.63
CA ARG A 79 12.63 44.13 -0.19
C ARG A 79 12.95 42.66 -0.42
N LYS A 80 14.23 42.32 -0.60
CA LYS A 80 14.68 40.93 -0.77
C LYS A 80 14.45 40.14 0.51
N ASN A 81 14.78 40.71 1.66
CA ASN A 81 14.58 40.09 2.97
C ASN A 81 13.08 39.91 3.28
N GLU A 82 12.26 40.94 3.05
CA GLU A 82 10.79 40.85 3.20
C GLU A 82 10.20 39.77 2.28
N LEU A 83 10.68 39.68 1.03
CA LEU A 83 10.23 38.66 0.09
C LEU A 83 10.67 37.25 0.53
N SER A 84 11.91 37.07 1.00
CA SER A 84 12.36 35.77 1.51
C SER A 84 11.57 35.33 2.74
N GLU A 85 11.33 36.23 3.69
CA GLU A 85 10.51 35.94 4.88
C GLU A 85 9.09 35.55 4.50
N ARG A 86 8.46 36.26 3.56
CA ARG A 86 7.13 35.88 3.05
C ARG A 86 7.13 34.52 2.37
N ILE A 87 8.16 34.18 1.59
CA ILE A 87 8.27 32.87 0.94
C ILE A 87 8.41 31.77 2.00
N GLU A 88 9.26 31.96 3.00
CA GLU A 88 9.44 31.01 4.10
C GLU A 88 8.17 30.82 4.91
N GLN A 89 7.47 31.91 5.27
CA GLN A 89 6.20 31.85 5.97
C GLN A 89 5.14 31.11 5.14
N ARG A 90 5.02 31.40 3.84
CA ARG A 90 4.10 30.68 2.94
C ARG A 90 4.46 29.20 2.80
N ASN A 91 5.74 28.86 2.77
CA ASN A 91 6.20 27.48 2.70
C ASN A 91 5.88 26.73 4.00
N ALA A 92 6.08 27.36 5.16
CA ALA A 92 5.70 26.81 6.46
C ALA A 92 4.18 26.59 6.58
N GLU A 93 3.37 27.58 6.22
CA GLU A 93 1.89 27.45 6.18
C GLU A 93 1.42 26.34 5.24
N ARG A 94 2.06 26.20 4.06
CA ARG A 94 1.77 25.11 3.13
C ARG A 94 2.13 23.76 3.72
N LYS A 95 3.29 23.65 4.37
CA LYS A 95 3.75 22.41 5.00
C LYS A 95 2.79 21.96 6.10
N THR A 96 2.41 22.84 7.02
CA THR A 96 1.46 22.50 8.10
C THR A 96 0.09 22.11 7.56
N LYS A 97 -0.42 22.82 6.53
CA LYS A 97 -1.68 22.48 5.88
C LYS A 97 -1.63 21.12 5.16
N LEU A 98 -0.51 20.79 4.54
CA LEU A 98 -0.30 19.49 3.88
C LEU A 98 -0.18 18.36 4.89
N GLU A 99 0.52 18.58 6.00
CA GLU A 99 0.62 17.61 7.10
C GLU A 99 -0.75 17.33 7.72
N GLY A 100 -1.54 18.37 8.02
CA GLY A 100 -2.91 18.20 8.54
C GLY A 100 -3.83 17.47 7.56
N ARG A 101 -3.73 17.76 6.25
CA ARG A 101 -4.51 17.04 5.22
C ARG A 101 -4.08 15.58 5.10
N ARG A 102 -2.78 15.29 5.16
CA ARG A 102 -2.25 13.91 5.12
C ARG A 102 -2.72 13.12 6.33
N LEU A 103 -2.65 13.70 7.52
CA LEU A 103 -3.12 13.08 8.75
C LEU A 103 -4.62 12.76 8.68
N ALA A 104 -5.45 13.75 8.30
CA ALA A 104 -6.88 13.55 8.15
C ALA A 104 -7.21 12.48 7.08
N GLN A 105 -6.50 12.48 5.95
CA GLN A 105 -6.68 11.45 4.93
C GLN A 105 -6.30 10.06 5.45
N CYS A 106 -5.25 9.97 6.27
CA CYS A 106 -4.85 8.71 6.87
C CYS A 106 -5.92 8.19 7.84
N GLN A 107 -6.36 9.02 8.78
CA GLN A 107 -7.41 8.67 9.76
C GLN A 107 -8.70 8.20 9.07
N ASN A 108 -9.16 8.92 8.05
CA ASN A 108 -10.33 8.51 7.26
C ASN A 108 -10.12 7.13 6.60
N ARG A 109 -8.90 6.86 6.12
CA ARG A 109 -8.58 5.57 5.48
C ARG A 109 -8.51 4.44 6.50
N GLN A 110 -7.96 4.72 7.68
CA GLN A 110 -7.91 3.80 8.81
C GLN A 110 -9.32 3.40 9.25
N GLU A 111 -10.20 4.38 9.50
CA GLU A 111 -11.60 4.11 9.86
C GLU A 111 -12.31 3.28 8.79
N ALA A 112 -12.16 3.65 7.52
CA ALA A 112 -12.77 2.93 6.41
C ALA A 112 -12.27 1.48 6.30
N ILE A 113 -10.97 1.25 6.48
CA ILE A 113 -10.37 -0.09 6.43
C ILE A 113 -10.82 -0.91 7.64
N ASN A 114 -10.77 -0.35 8.85
CA ASN A 114 -11.21 -1.03 10.08
C ASN A 114 -12.69 -1.42 10.00
N ALA A 115 -13.57 -0.51 9.57
CA ALA A 115 -14.98 -0.82 9.36
C ALA A 115 -15.17 -1.94 8.33
N LEU A 116 -14.38 -1.94 7.26
CA LEU A 116 -14.43 -2.97 6.23
C LEU A 116 -13.87 -4.32 6.72
N MET A 117 -12.90 -4.33 7.64
CA MET A 117 -12.40 -5.54 8.30
C MET A 117 -13.46 -6.12 9.23
N VAL A 118 -14.10 -5.30 10.09
CA VAL A 118 -15.19 -5.72 10.97
C VAL A 118 -16.32 -6.37 10.17
N LYS A 119 -16.85 -5.67 9.16
CA LYS A 119 -17.89 -6.21 8.28
C LYS A 119 -17.44 -7.47 7.55
N GLY A 120 -16.17 -7.52 7.15
CA GLY A 120 -15.55 -8.67 6.52
C GLY A 120 -15.50 -9.90 7.43
N THR A 121 -15.24 -9.71 8.72
CA THR A 121 -15.21 -10.75 9.76
C THR A 121 -16.62 -11.23 10.08
N GLU A 122 -17.60 -10.33 10.22
CA GLU A 122 -19.01 -10.69 10.42
C GLU A 122 -19.54 -11.56 9.28
N ASN A 123 -19.30 -11.15 8.04
CA ASN A 123 -19.68 -11.94 6.86
C ASN A 123 -18.96 -13.29 6.82
N GLY A 124 -17.68 -13.31 7.20
CA GLY A 124 -16.90 -14.55 7.32
C GLY A 124 -17.49 -15.50 8.36
N ARG A 125 -17.90 -14.98 9.53
CA ARG A 125 -18.51 -15.75 10.61
C ARG A 125 -19.87 -16.33 10.19
N ARG A 126 -20.73 -15.55 9.54
CA ARG A 126 -21.98 -16.07 8.98
C ARG A 126 -21.74 -17.18 7.95
N HIS A 127 -20.72 -17.03 7.11
CA HIS A 127 -20.39 -18.08 6.13
C HIS A 127 -19.88 -19.36 6.82
N PHE A 128 -19.04 -19.21 7.84
CA PHE A 128 -18.57 -20.31 8.67
C PHE A 128 -19.72 -21.05 9.36
N GLU A 129 -20.64 -20.32 10.01
CA GLU A 129 -21.83 -20.88 10.67
C GLU A 129 -22.71 -21.67 9.69
N ASN A 130 -22.89 -21.15 8.46
CA ASN A 130 -23.61 -21.88 7.42
C ASN A 130 -22.92 -23.20 7.06
N ILE A 131 -21.60 -23.19 6.84
CA ILE A 131 -20.85 -24.43 6.55
C ILE A 131 -20.95 -25.42 7.71
N ALA A 132 -20.79 -24.95 8.96
CA ALA A 132 -20.92 -25.76 10.17
C ALA A 132 -22.33 -26.35 10.34
N SER A 133 -23.37 -25.62 9.92
CA SER A 133 -24.74 -26.16 9.94
C SER A 133 -24.92 -27.33 8.95
N PHE A 134 -24.26 -27.28 7.79
CA PHE A 134 -24.25 -28.40 6.84
C PHE A 134 -23.44 -29.58 7.36
N GLU A 135 -22.26 -29.33 7.92
CA GLU A 135 -21.45 -30.36 8.60
C GLU A 135 -22.31 -31.12 9.63
N ALA A 136 -22.99 -30.40 10.54
CA ALA A 136 -23.83 -31.01 11.56
C ALA A 136 -24.96 -31.90 10.99
N GLN A 137 -25.61 -31.47 9.90
CA GLN A 137 -26.65 -32.27 9.24
C GLN A 137 -26.08 -33.54 8.61
N VAL A 138 -24.87 -33.48 8.05
CA VAL A 138 -24.19 -34.64 7.45
C VAL A 138 -23.78 -35.64 8.51
N LEU A 139 -23.27 -35.17 9.65
CA LEU A 139 -22.94 -36.02 10.80
C LEU A 139 -24.19 -36.72 11.34
N ALA A 140 -25.29 -35.97 11.54
CA ALA A 140 -26.55 -36.55 12.00
C ALA A 140 -27.11 -37.59 11.01
N PHE A 141 -26.95 -37.37 9.70
CA PHE A 141 -27.34 -38.34 8.69
C PHE A 141 -26.47 -39.60 8.74
N ALA A 142 -25.15 -39.44 8.83
CA ALA A 142 -24.20 -40.56 8.90
C ALA A 142 -24.48 -41.43 10.13
N GLU A 143 -24.70 -40.82 11.29
CA GLU A 143 -25.07 -41.50 12.54
C GLU A 143 -26.38 -42.28 12.39
N LYS A 144 -27.44 -41.63 11.86
CA LYS A 144 -28.75 -42.26 11.63
C LYS A 144 -28.69 -43.45 10.67
N LYS A 145 -27.73 -43.44 9.75
CA LYS A 145 -27.51 -44.51 8.77
C LYS A 145 -26.42 -45.50 9.17
N SER A 146 -25.84 -45.34 10.36
CA SER A 146 -24.74 -46.16 10.86
C SER A 146 -23.57 -46.24 9.86
N VAL A 147 -23.35 -45.15 9.12
CA VAL A 147 -22.22 -45.01 8.20
C VAL A 147 -20.95 -44.96 9.04
N SER A 148 -20.04 -45.91 8.79
CA SER A 148 -18.78 -46.04 9.52
C SER A 148 -17.74 -46.70 8.62
N GLY A 149 -16.48 -46.37 8.83
CA GLY A 149 -15.37 -46.90 8.05
C GLY A 149 -14.13 -46.01 8.15
N GLY A 150 -12.96 -46.59 7.87
CA GLY A 150 -11.70 -45.84 7.96
C GLY A 150 -11.62 -44.64 7.00
N VAL A 151 -12.35 -44.67 5.88
CA VAL A 151 -12.42 -43.56 4.92
C VAL A 151 -13.27 -42.42 5.48
N TYR A 152 -14.40 -42.73 6.10
CA TYR A 152 -15.22 -41.77 6.85
C TYR A 152 -14.44 -41.12 8.01
N ASP A 153 -13.73 -41.90 8.83
CA ASP A 153 -12.96 -41.38 9.96
C ASP A 153 -11.83 -40.43 9.52
N ALA A 154 -11.16 -40.75 8.41
CA ALA A 154 -10.16 -39.88 7.81
C ALA A 154 -10.78 -38.56 7.31
N ALA A 155 -11.98 -38.62 6.71
CA ALA A 155 -12.70 -37.43 6.26
C ALA A 155 -13.16 -36.55 7.43
N LEU A 156 -13.61 -37.14 8.54
CA LEU A 156 -13.94 -36.41 9.77
C LEU A 156 -12.72 -35.64 10.30
N THR A 157 -11.55 -36.28 10.29
CA THR A 157 -10.30 -35.66 10.73
C THR A 157 -9.93 -34.47 9.85
N ASP A 158 -9.98 -34.61 8.51
CA ASP A 158 -9.69 -33.50 7.60
C ASP A 158 -10.70 -32.34 7.76
N VAL A 159 -11.99 -32.63 7.92
CA VAL A 159 -13.01 -31.60 8.20
C VAL A 159 -12.70 -30.85 9.49
N ALA A 160 -12.36 -31.55 10.57
CA ALA A 160 -12.00 -30.93 11.85
C ALA A 160 -10.76 -30.04 11.74
N GLU A 161 -9.72 -30.48 11.03
CA GLU A 161 -8.53 -29.67 10.77
C GLU A 161 -8.86 -28.40 9.99
N LYS A 162 -9.63 -28.50 8.90
CA LYS A 162 -9.99 -27.32 8.09
C LYS A 162 -10.93 -26.37 8.82
N LYS A 163 -11.82 -26.90 9.67
CA LYS A 163 -12.68 -26.11 10.55
C LYS A 163 -11.86 -25.26 11.51
N ASN A 164 -10.91 -25.88 12.22
CA ASN A 164 -9.99 -25.19 13.12
C ASN A 164 -9.16 -24.13 12.37
N TYR A 165 -8.68 -24.45 11.17
CA TYR A 165 -7.96 -23.49 10.33
C TYR A 165 -8.83 -22.28 9.96
N ALA A 166 -10.09 -22.49 9.59
CA ALA A 166 -11.04 -21.42 9.27
C ALA A 166 -11.38 -20.55 10.50
N GLU A 167 -11.59 -21.17 11.66
CA GLU A 167 -11.85 -20.45 12.92
C GLU A 167 -10.66 -19.58 13.34
N ASN A 168 -9.45 -20.15 13.28
CA ASN A 168 -8.21 -19.41 13.55
C ASN A 168 -8.02 -18.24 12.58
N ALA A 169 -8.26 -18.44 11.28
CA ALA A 169 -8.17 -17.37 10.30
C ALA A 169 -9.15 -16.23 10.62
N LEU A 170 -10.41 -16.54 10.99
CA LEU A 170 -11.38 -15.53 11.41
C LEU A 170 -10.97 -14.79 12.69
N SER A 171 -10.41 -15.51 13.67
CA SER A 171 -9.91 -14.94 14.91
C SER A 171 -8.75 -13.95 14.67
N VAL A 172 -7.76 -14.35 13.86
CA VAL A 172 -6.63 -13.49 13.50
C VAL A 172 -7.11 -12.20 12.84
N ILE A 173 -8.05 -12.26 11.91
CA ILE A 173 -8.58 -11.06 11.22
C ILE A 173 -9.31 -10.15 12.20
N GLY A 174 -10.06 -10.72 13.15
CA GLY A 174 -10.78 -9.95 14.17
C GLY A 174 -9.88 -9.18 15.12
N GLN A 175 -8.61 -9.58 15.25
CA GLN A 175 -7.61 -8.92 16.12
C GLN A 175 -6.74 -7.90 15.39
N GLN A 176 -6.81 -7.86 14.06
CA GLN A 176 -5.98 -6.97 13.24
C GLN A 176 -6.64 -5.61 13.16
N GLU A 177 -5.89 -4.58 13.52
CA GLU A 177 -6.28 -3.18 13.36
C GLU A 177 -5.33 -2.50 12.39
N PHE A 178 -5.89 -1.71 11.47
CA PHE A 178 -5.08 -0.89 10.58
C PHE A 178 -4.68 0.37 11.33
N ASP A 179 -3.38 0.60 11.47
CA ASP A 179 -2.84 1.80 12.11
C ASP A 179 -2.00 2.60 11.11
N CYS A 180 -2.45 3.81 10.85
CA CYS A 180 -1.82 4.75 9.95
C CYS A 180 -0.41 5.19 10.35
N GLU A 181 -0.07 5.15 11.63
CA GLU A 181 1.24 5.61 12.13
C GLU A 181 2.36 4.61 11.83
N ASN A 182 2.01 3.33 11.72
CA ASN A 182 2.96 2.22 11.64
C ASN A 182 3.07 1.59 10.24
N LEU A 183 2.41 2.16 9.23
CA LEU A 183 2.36 1.59 7.88
C LEU A 183 3.44 2.13 6.95
N ASP A 184 3.98 1.23 6.13
CA ASP A 184 4.79 1.58 4.99
C ASP A 184 3.94 2.35 3.96
N GLY A 185 4.29 3.63 3.77
CA GLY A 185 3.63 4.52 2.81
C GLY A 185 3.68 4.01 1.36
N ALA A 186 4.61 3.12 1.01
CA ALA A 186 4.67 2.52 -0.32
C ALA A 186 3.52 1.54 -0.59
N LYS A 187 3.08 0.78 0.43
CA LYS A 187 2.09 -0.29 0.26
C LYS A 187 1.17 -0.45 1.48
N PRO A 188 0.35 0.56 1.82
CA PRO A 188 -0.47 0.52 3.03
C PRO A 188 -1.50 -0.62 3.04
N SER A 189 -1.88 -1.17 1.89
CA SER A 189 -2.98 -2.15 1.79
C SER A 189 -2.55 -3.62 1.67
N GLU A 190 -1.24 -3.91 1.59
CA GLU A 190 -0.75 -5.27 1.33
C GLU A 190 -1.12 -6.23 2.46
N GLY A 191 -0.92 -5.83 3.72
CA GLY A 191 -1.30 -6.65 4.88
C GLY A 191 -2.79 -7.00 4.91
N VAL A 192 -3.66 -6.01 4.68
CA VAL A 192 -5.12 -6.22 4.64
C VAL A 192 -5.52 -7.17 3.51
N LYS A 193 -4.86 -7.09 2.35
CA LYS A 193 -5.11 -7.99 1.23
C LYS A 193 -4.73 -9.43 1.56
N THR A 194 -3.53 -9.66 2.07
CA THR A 194 -3.06 -11.00 2.46
C THR A 194 -3.98 -11.65 3.51
N ILE A 195 -4.37 -10.87 4.52
CA ILE A 195 -5.27 -11.31 5.59
C ILE A 195 -6.65 -11.72 5.02
N ARG A 196 -7.17 -10.97 4.04
CA ARG A 196 -8.44 -11.31 3.36
C ARG A 196 -8.36 -12.57 2.51
N GLU A 197 -7.25 -12.75 1.79
CA GLU A 197 -7.02 -13.93 0.97
C GLU A 197 -6.93 -15.18 1.85
N ALA A 198 -6.16 -15.10 2.95
CA ALA A 198 -6.06 -16.17 3.93
C ALA A 198 -7.43 -16.57 4.50
N LYS A 199 -8.29 -15.59 4.86
CA LYS A 199 -9.68 -15.84 5.27
C LYS A 199 -10.44 -16.67 4.25
N ARG A 200 -10.42 -16.19 3.00
CA ARG A 200 -11.23 -16.75 1.91
C ARG A 200 -10.79 -18.18 1.63
N ASP A 201 -9.49 -18.39 1.61
CA ASP A 201 -8.92 -19.69 1.30
C ASP A 201 -9.17 -20.69 2.45
N ALA A 202 -9.13 -20.23 3.71
CA ALA A 202 -9.49 -21.06 4.87
C ALA A 202 -10.96 -21.49 4.87
N LEU A 203 -11.89 -20.55 4.64
CA LEU A 203 -13.33 -20.86 4.54
C LEU A 203 -13.63 -21.78 3.35
N ARG A 204 -12.93 -21.59 2.23
CA ARG A 204 -13.05 -22.45 1.04
C ARG A 204 -12.57 -23.86 1.32
N ALA A 205 -11.40 -24.01 1.96
CA ALA A 205 -10.87 -25.32 2.34
C ALA A 205 -11.83 -26.07 3.26
N TYR A 206 -12.43 -25.38 4.24
CA TYR A 206 -13.43 -25.98 5.12
C TYR A 206 -14.72 -26.38 4.37
N ARG A 207 -15.22 -25.52 3.47
CA ARG A 207 -16.37 -25.88 2.63
C ARG A 207 -16.08 -27.10 1.77
N ASP A 208 -14.91 -27.15 1.14
CA ASP A 208 -14.54 -28.20 0.21
C ASP A 208 -14.32 -29.53 0.94
N SER A 209 -13.78 -29.54 2.17
CA SER A 209 -13.70 -30.75 2.99
C SER A 209 -15.07 -31.26 3.43
N VAL A 210 -16.03 -30.39 3.79
CA VAL A 210 -17.41 -30.80 4.08
C VAL A 210 -18.09 -31.40 2.84
N ILE A 211 -17.86 -30.85 1.65
CA ILE A 211 -18.36 -31.43 0.39
C ILE A 211 -17.75 -32.82 0.15
N GLN A 212 -16.47 -33.01 0.46
CA GLN A 212 -15.80 -34.30 0.35
C GLN A 212 -16.40 -35.32 1.32
N LEU A 213 -16.65 -34.93 2.58
CA LEU A 213 -17.34 -35.74 3.57
C LEU A 213 -18.73 -36.18 3.07
N ILE A 214 -19.52 -35.27 2.49
CA ILE A 214 -20.82 -35.59 1.89
C ILE A 214 -20.71 -36.69 0.82
N LYS A 215 -19.69 -36.62 -0.05
CA LYS A 215 -19.49 -37.62 -1.10
C LYS A 215 -19.16 -38.99 -0.50
N ILE A 216 -18.30 -39.03 0.53
CA ILE A 216 -17.90 -40.26 1.21
C ILE A 216 -19.11 -40.89 1.90
N VAL A 217 -19.86 -40.11 2.68
CA VAL A 217 -21.08 -40.59 3.37
C VAL A 217 -22.10 -41.14 2.38
N LYS A 218 -22.27 -40.50 1.21
CA LYS A 218 -23.16 -41.01 0.16
C LYS A 218 -22.66 -42.32 -0.44
N ALA A 219 -21.36 -42.44 -0.70
CA ALA A 219 -20.78 -43.65 -1.28
C ALA A 219 -20.87 -44.84 -0.32
N GLU A 220 -20.53 -44.64 0.95
CA GLU A 220 -20.63 -45.69 1.98
C GLU A 220 -22.09 -46.10 2.23
N PHE A 221 -23.02 -45.15 2.27
CA PHE A 221 -24.44 -45.46 2.37
C PHE A 221 -24.96 -46.25 1.15
N ALA A 222 -24.51 -45.93 -0.06
CA ALA A 222 -24.89 -46.68 -1.25
C ALA A 222 -24.35 -48.11 -1.23
N ALA A 223 -23.09 -48.30 -0.80
CA ALA A 223 -22.49 -49.62 -0.61
C ALA A 223 -23.29 -50.46 0.40
N SER A 224 -23.63 -49.89 1.56
CA SER A 224 -24.42 -50.60 2.58
C SER A 224 -25.81 -51.06 2.09
N GLN A 225 -26.42 -50.33 1.14
CA GLN A 225 -27.70 -50.72 0.57
C GLN A 225 -27.56 -51.83 -0.47
N ALA A 226 -26.46 -51.83 -1.24
CA ALA A 226 -26.17 -52.90 -2.18
C ALA A 226 -25.97 -54.23 -1.44
N ASP A 227 -25.19 -54.23 -0.35
CA ASP A 227 -24.94 -55.42 0.46
C ASP A 227 -26.24 -55.96 1.09
N ALA A 228 -27.13 -55.07 1.55
CA ALA A 228 -28.43 -55.45 2.09
C ALA A 228 -29.37 -56.07 1.04
N SER A 229 -29.29 -55.66 -0.24
CA SER A 229 -30.09 -56.28 -1.30
C SER A 229 -29.64 -57.71 -1.65
N VAL A 230 -28.32 -57.97 -1.68
CA VAL A 230 -27.78 -59.30 -1.99
C VAL A 230 -28.25 -60.36 -0.99
N THR A 231 -28.23 -60.03 0.31
CA THR A 231 -28.68 -60.97 1.36
C THR A 231 -30.17 -61.33 1.30
N ARG A 232 -31.00 -60.54 0.62
CA ARG A 232 -32.44 -60.78 0.54
C ARG A 232 -32.82 -61.79 -0.54
N ASP A 233 -32.04 -61.85 -1.62
CA ASP A 233 -32.28 -62.77 -2.73
C ASP A 233 -31.86 -64.21 -2.38
N ASP A 234 -30.83 -64.39 -1.55
CA ASP A 234 -30.41 -65.71 -1.05
C ASP A 234 -31.41 -66.33 -0.06
N ALA A 235 -32.09 -65.51 0.75
CA ALA A 235 -33.10 -65.97 1.69
C ALA A 235 -34.39 -66.47 0.99
N ALA A 236 -34.71 -65.94 -0.20
CA ALA A 236 -35.86 -66.39 -0.99
C ALA A 236 -35.61 -67.73 -1.70
N ALA A 237 -34.35 -68.05 -2.05
CA ALA A 237 -34.01 -69.29 -2.74
C ALA A 237 -33.98 -70.53 -1.83
N GLN A 238 -33.93 -70.35 -0.51
CA GLN A 238 -33.75 -71.46 0.45
C GLN A 238 -35.08 -72.09 0.92
N ASP A 239 -36.23 -71.44 0.70
CA ASP A 239 -37.55 -71.91 1.15
C ASP A 239 -38.20 -72.94 0.19
N ASP A 240 -37.81 -72.96 -1.09
CA ASP A 240 -38.38 -73.89 -2.08
C ASP A 240 -37.76 -75.30 -2.05
N SER A 241 -36.70 -75.54 -1.27
CA SER A 241 -36.03 -76.85 -1.21
C SER A 241 -36.55 -77.79 -0.12
N ALA A 242 -37.38 -77.30 0.82
CA ALA A 242 -37.85 -78.08 1.96
C ALA A 242 -39.16 -78.86 1.72
N THR A 243 -39.84 -78.69 0.58
CA THR A 243 -41.14 -79.37 0.30
C THR A 243 -41.05 -80.57 -0.65
N ALA A 244 -39.85 -80.98 -1.07
CA ALA A 244 -39.68 -82.08 -2.04
C ALA A 244 -39.43 -83.48 -1.43
N GLU A 245 -39.25 -83.63 -0.11
CA GLU A 245 -38.84 -84.90 0.52
C GLU A 245 -39.97 -85.64 1.27
N GLU A 246 -41.23 -85.25 1.10
CA GLU A 246 -42.39 -85.89 1.78
C GLU A 246 -43.43 -86.49 0.81
N ARG A 247 -42.98 -86.98 -0.35
CA ARG A 247 -43.79 -87.81 -1.27
C ARG A 247 -43.02 -89.06 -1.69
#